data_AF-A0A7X6VJ50-F1
#
_entry.id   AF-A0A7X6VJ50-F1
#
_cell.length_a   1.000
_cell.length_b   1.000
_cell.length_c   1.000
_cell.angle_alpha   90.00
_cell.angle_beta   90.00
_cell.angle_gamma   90.00
#
_symmetry.space_group_name_H-M   'P 1'
#
loop_
_entity.id
_entity.type
_entity.pdbx_description
1 polymer ?
#
loop_
_entity_poly.entity_id
_entity_poly.type
_entity_poly.pdbx_seq_one_letter_code
_entity_poly.pdbx_strand_id
1 'polypeptide(L)'
;MVFAVPAIIGANGFLADNIKNELQQQSILPEEISVFFSEEGVVQQVNFEEYVKGVVAAEMPASFEKEALKAQAVAARTYAYYKIKQFEDAPPITMHPHADAPICTEPT
;
A
#
# COMPACT_ATOMS: atom_id res chain seq x y z
N MET A 1 61.54 -7.31 -15.81
CA MET A 1 60.76 -8.54 -15.58
C MET A 1 59.32 -8.10 -15.37
N VAL A 2 58.46 -8.38 -16.36
CA VAL A 2 57.07 -7.93 -16.40
C VAL A 2 56.28 -8.78 -15.41
N PHE A 3 55.79 -8.18 -14.31
CA PHE A 3 54.82 -8.83 -13.45
C PHE A 3 53.43 -8.39 -13.89
N ALA A 4 52.67 -9.36 -14.40
CA ALA A 4 51.32 -9.21 -14.91
C ALA A 4 50.37 -8.66 -13.84
N VAL A 5 49.60 -7.64 -14.20
CA VAL A 5 48.45 -7.17 -13.43
C VAL A 5 47.34 -8.22 -13.57
N PRO A 6 46.78 -8.77 -12.48
CA PRO A 6 45.60 -9.61 -12.59
C PRO A 6 44.41 -8.73 -13.01
N ALA A 7 43.76 -9.14 -14.10
CA ALA A 7 42.53 -8.55 -14.58
C ALA A 7 41.45 -8.55 -13.48
N ILE A 8 40.87 -7.38 -13.21
CA ILE A 8 39.62 -7.25 -12.44
C ILE A 8 38.52 -7.84 -13.31
N ILE A 9 38.21 -9.13 -13.11
CA ILE A 9 37.10 -9.81 -13.75
C ILE A 9 35.83 -9.49 -12.94
N GLY A 10 35.04 -8.58 -13.49
CA GLY A 10 33.57 -8.55 -13.45
C GLY A 10 32.85 -8.88 -12.13
N ALA A 11 32.61 -7.86 -11.31
CA ALA A 11 31.56 -7.87 -10.29
C ALA A 11 30.30 -7.08 -10.73
N ASN A 12 30.08 -6.89 -12.03
CA ASN A 12 28.96 -6.11 -12.56
C ASN A 12 27.59 -6.81 -12.44
N GLY A 13 27.54 -8.10 -12.07
CA GLY A 13 26.28 -8.83 -11.82
C GLY A 13 25.87 -8.80 -10.34
N PHE A 14 26.80 -9.06 -9.42
CA PHE A 14 26.50 -9.25 -8.01
C PHE A 14 26.01 -7.97 -7.30
N LEU A 15 26.50 -6.79 -7.71
CA LEU A 15 26.01 -5.52 -7.16
C LEU A 15 24.62 -5.14 -7.72
N ALA A 16 24.32 -5.48 -8.98
CA ALA A 16 23.03 -5.17 -9.60
C ALA A 16 21.90 -6.07 -9.08
N ASP A 17 22.20 -7.33 -8.79
CA ASP A 17 21.23 -8.30 -8.29
C ASP A 17 20.90 -8.07 -6.81
N ASN A 18 21.85 -7.56 -6.01
CA ASN A 18 21.60 -7.17 -4.62
C ASN A 18 20.76 -5.89 -4.49
N ILE A 19 20.98 -4.88 -5.33
CA ILE A 19 20.16 -3.65 -5.33
C ILE A 19 18.70 -3.96 -5.73
N LYS A 20 18.49 -4.88 -6.68
CA LYS A 20 17.14 -5.34 -7.05
C LYS A 20 16.46 -6.10 -5.92
N ASN A 21 17.19 -6.96 -5.21
CA ASN A 21 16.65 -7.69 -4.06
C ASN A 21 16.31 -6.76 -2.88
N GLU A 22 17.08 -5.69 -2.63
CA GLU A 22 16.78 -4.72 -1.56
C GLU A 22 15.59 -3.80 -1.91
N LEU A 23 15.41 -3.42 -3.18
CA LEU A 23 14.23 -2.67 -3.64
C LEU A 23 12.97 -3.55 -3.76
N GLN A 24 13.13 -4.87 -3.82
CA GLN A 24 12.04 -5.86 -3.76
C GLN A 24 11.81 -6.42 -2.35
N GLN A 25 12.51 -5.91 -1.32
CA GLN A 25 12.32 -6.32 0.06
C GLN A 25 10.99 -5.78 0.59
N GLN A 26 9.94 -6.56 0.30
CA GLN A 26 8.60 -6.59 0.90
C GLN A 26 7.79 -5.31 0.72
N SER A 27 6.82 -5.35 -0.19
CA SER A 27 5.65 -4.47 -0.10
C SER A 27 5.00 -4.71 1.27
N ILE A 28 5.29 -3.83 2.23
CA ILE A 28 4.66 -3.80 3.56
C ILE A 28 3.14 -3.61 3.50
N LEU A 29 2.61 -3.33 2.31
CA LEU A 29 1.21 -3.07 2.05
C LEU A 29 0.54 -4.32 1.48
N PRO A 30 -0.71 -4.59 1.87
CA PRO A 30 -1.48 -5.69 1.32
C PRO A 30 -1.79 -5.43 -0.17
N GLU A 31 -1.86 -6.50 -0.97
CA GLU A 31 -2.29 -6.42 -2.37
C GLU A 31 -3.80 -6.21 -2.48
N GLU A 32 -4.56 -6.88 -1.60
CA GLU A 32 -6.02 -6.79 -1.50
C GLU A 32 -6.45 -6.51 -0.06
N ILE A 33 -7.58 -5.83 0.08
CA ILE A 33 -8.21 -5.52 1.36
C ILE A 33 -9.70 -5.84 1.33
N SER A 34 -10.24 -6.21 2.49
CA SER A 34 -11.68 -6.38 2.68
C SER A 34 -12.32 -5.04 3.01
N VAL A 35 -13.28 -4.62 2.19
CA VAL A 35 -14.01 -3.36 2.36
C VAL A 35 -15.49 -3.65 2.48
N PHE A 36 -16.14 -3.09 3.51
CA PHE A 36 -17.59 -3.15 3.66
C PHE A 36 -18.24 -1.98 2.91
N PHE A 37 -19.11 -2.32 1.96
CA PHE A 37 -19.91 -1.39 1.18
C PHE A 37 -21.27 -1.22 1.86
N SER A 38 -21.45 -0.15 2.62
CA SER A 38 -22.65 0.05 3.44
C SER A 38 -23.94 0.21 2.64
N GLU A 39 -23.88 0.75 1.43
CA GLU A 39 -25.06 0.90 0.57
C GLU A 39 -25.66 -0.47 0.16
N GLU A 40 -24.79 -1.48 0.04
CA GLU A 40 -25.12 -2.82 -0.44
C GLU A 40 -25.20 -3.82 0.73
N GLY A 41 -24.63 -3.47 1.88
CA GLY A 41 -24.53 -4.34 3.05
C GLY A 41 -23.60 -5.54 2.86
N VAL A 42 -22.62 -5.45 1.97
CA VAL A 42 -21.71 -6.57 1.62
C VAL A 42 -20.23 -6.20 1.83
N VAL A 43 -19.42 -7.22 2.14
CA VAL A 43 -17.96 -7.10 2.15
C VAL A 43 -17.41 -7.57 0.79
N GLN A 44 -16.55 -6.78 0.18
CA GLN A 44 -15.87 -7.14 -1.07
C GLN A 44 -14.35 -7.04 -0.92
N GLN A 45 -13.63 -7.88 -1.66
CA GLN A 45 -12.18 -7.79 -1.81
C GLN A 45 -11.85 -6.77 -2.88
N VAL A 46 -11.03 -5.78 -2.53
CA VAL A 46 -10.62 -4.70 -3.43
C VAL A 46 -9.11 -4.61 -3.44
N ASN A 47 -8.52 -4.38 -4.61
CA ASN A 47 -7.10 -4.07 -4.69
C ASN A 47 -6.79 -2.80 -3.87
N PHE A 48 -5.75 -2.87 -3.03
CA PHE A 48 -5.44 -1.80 -2.09
C PHE A 48 -5.16 -0.45 -2.78
N GLU A 49 -4.47 -0.47 -3.93
CA GLU A 49 -4.16 0.74 -4.69
C GLU A 49 -5.39 1.31 -5.41
N GLU A 50 -6.29 0.45 -5.89
CA GLU A 50 -7.58 0.90 -6.44
C GLU A 50 -8.45 1.56 -5.37
N TYR A 51 -8.47 1.00 -4.16
CA TYR A 51 -9.15 1.63 -3.02
C TYR A 51 -8.57 3.03 -2.73
N VAL A 52 -7.24 3.15 -2.60
CA VAL A 52 -6.59 4.44 -2.34
C VAL A 52 -6.88 5.44 -3.46
N LYS A 53 -6.85 5.02 -4.72
CA LYS A 53 -7.23 5.89 -5.86
C LYS A 53 -8.69 6.35 -5.78
N GLY A 54 -9.61 5.45 -5.41
CA GLY A 54 -11.01 5.78 -5.20
C GLY A 54 -11.20 6.83 -4.11
N VAL A 55 -10.53 6.68 -2.96
CA VAL A 55 -10.56 7.66 -1.86
C VAL A 55 -10.03 9.01 -2.32
N VAL A 56 -8.90 9.06 -3.01
CA VAL A 56 -8.34 10.33 -3.52
C VAL A 56 -9.31 11.01 -4.49
N ALA A 57 -9.93 10.25 -5.39
CA ALA A 57 -10.89 10.78 -6.35
C ALA A 57 -12.21 11.26 -5.71
N ALA A 58 -12.64 10.63 -4.62
CA ALA A 58 -13.84 11.01 -3.88
C ALA A 58 -13.62 12.26 -3.02
N GLU A 59 -12.46 12.37 -2.38
CA GLU A 59 -12.15 13.45 -1.41
C GLU A 59 -11.54 14.69 -2.07
N MET A 60 -10.84 14.55 -3.20
CA MET A 60 -10.13 15.65 -3.85
C MET A 60 -10.52 15.82 -5.32
N PRO A 61 -10.93 17.04 -5.72
CA PRO A 61 -11.14 17.36 -7.13
C PRO A 61 -9.86 17.19 -7.94
N ALA A 62 -9.97 16.59 -9.14
CA ALA A 62 -8.84 16.39 -10.04
C ALA A 62 -8.18 17.69 -10.53
N SER A 63 -8.83 18.84 -10.35
CA SER A 63 -8.29 20.17 -10.66
C SER A 63 -7.29 20.69 -9.60
N PHE A 64 -7.11 19.99 -8.48
CA PHE A 64 -6.13 20.36 -7.47
C PHE A 64 -4.71 20.15 -7.99
N GLU A 65 -3.77 20.84 -7.34
CA GLU A 65 -2.35 20.69 -7.63
C GLU A 65 -1.89 19.24 -7.47
N LYS A 66 -1.00 18.81 -8.36
CA LYS A 66 -0.51 17.43 -8.39
C LYS A 66 0.13 17.00 -7.07
N GLU A 67 0.84 17.92 -6.40
CA GLU A 67 1.46 17.64 -5.10
C GLU A 67 0.43 17.49 -3.98
N ALA A 68 -0.71 18.17 -4.07
CA ALA A 68 -1.81 18.01 -3.12
C ALA A 68 -2.46 16.62 -3.28
N LEU A 69 -2.70 16.18 -4.51
CA LEU A 69 -3.21 14.83 -4.79
C LEU A 69 -2.26 13.73 -4.30
N LYS A 70 -0.94 13.93 -4.44
CA LYS A 70 0.05 13.01 -3.87
C LYS A 70 0.02 12.98 -2.35
N ALA A 71 -0.08 14.14 -1.70
CA ALA A 71 -0.14 14.23 -0.25
C ALA A 71 -1.36 13.46 0.29
N GLN A 72 -2.51 13.61 -0.35
CA GLN A 72 -3.71 12.85 0.00
C GLN A 72 -3.57 11.36 -0.27
N ALA A 73 -2.95 10.96 -1.38
CA ALA A 73 -2.69 9.55 -1.66
C ALA A 73 -1.83 8.89 -0.56
N VAL A 74 -0.84 9.61 -0.03
CA VAL A 74 -0.04 9.14 1.11
C VAL A 74 -0.90 9.07 2.39
N ALA A 75 -1.69 10.11 2.67
CA ALA A 75 -2.56 10.15 3.84
C ALA A 75 -3.61 9.01 3.84
N ALA A 76 -4.32 8.83 2.73
CA ALA A 76 -5.31 7.77 2.53
C ALA A 76 -4.69 6.38 2.70
N ARG A 77 -3.50 6.17 2.13
CA ARG A 77 -2.74 4.93 2.28
C ARG A 77 -2.35 4.64 3.72
N THR A 78 -1.81 5.64 4.43
CA THR A 78 -1.41 5.49 5.84
C THR A 78 -2.62 5.18 6.72
N TYR A 79 -3.74 5.88 6.49
CA TYR A 79 -4.97 5.65 7.25
C TYR A 79 -5.52 4.24 7.04
N ALA A 80 -5.64 3.81 5.77
CA ALA A 80 -6.16 2.49 5.44
C ALA A 80 -5.28 1.38 6.05
N TYR A 81 -3.96 1.50 5.91
CA TYR A 81 -3.02 0.55 6.50
C TYR A 81 -3.11 0.52 8.04
N TYR A 82 -3.21 1.68 8.68
CA TYR A 82 -3.37 1.77 10.13
C TYR A 82 -4.63 1.04 10.62
N LYS A 83 -5.76 1.22 9.92
CA LYS A 83 -7.03 0.54 10.25
C LYS A 83 -6.94 -0.97 10.10
N ILE A 84 -6.28 -1.44 9.05
CA ILE A 84 -6.03 -2.88 8.84
C ILE A 84 -5.19 -3.44 9.98
N LYS A 85 -4.10 -2.76 10.35
CA LYS A 85 -3.25 -3.20 11.48
C LYS A 85 -3.99 -3.18 12.82
N GLN A 86 -4.78 -2.16 13.07
CA GLN A 86 -5.62 -2.10 14.27
C GLN A 86 -6.59 -3.29 14.36
N PHE A 87 -7.17 -3.69 13.23
CA PHE A 87 -8.08 -4.84 13.16
C PHE A 87 -7.36 -6.18 13.39
N GLU A 88 -6.11 -6.32 12.91
CA GLU A 88 -5.26 -7.50 13.18
C GLU A 88 -4.89 -7.63 14.66
N ASP A 89 -4.49 -6.51 15.30
CA ASP A 89 -3.99 -6.50 16.68
C ASP A 89 -5.11 -6.69 17.71
N ALA A 90 -6.30 -6.14 17.43
CA ALA A 90 -7.47 -6.23 18.29
C ALA A 90 -8.74 -6.20 17.42
N PRO A 91 -9.22 -7.37 16.95
CA PRO A 91 -10.46 -7.42 16.20
C PRO A 91 -11.58 -6.82 17.06
N PRO A 92 -12.39 -5.90 16.52
CA PRO A 92 -13.36 -5.16 17.31
C PRO A 92 -14.36 -6.12 17.95
N ILE A 93 -14.38 -6.11 19.28
CA ILE A 93 -15.46 -6.68 20.10
C ILE A 93 -16.69 -5.78 19.95
N THR A 94 -17.38 -5.95 18.82
CA THR A 94 -18.74 -5.49 18.52
C THR A 94 -19.05 -4.02 18.84
N MET A 95 -18.86 -3.12 17.87
CA MET A 95 -19.63 -1.87 17.84
C MET A 95 -19.74 -1.19 16.46
N HIS A 96 -19.47 -1.91 15.38
CA HIS A 96 -19.71 -1.45 14.01
C HIS A 96 -20.44 -2.56 13.22
N PRO A 97 -21.34 -2.22 12.28
CA PRO A 97 -22.26 -3.15 11.62
C PRO A 97 -21.60 -4.21 10.72
N HIS A 98 -20.27 -4.21 10.60
CA HIS A 98 -19.48 -5.16 9.82
C HIS A 98 -18.34 -5.72 10.69
N ALA A 99 -18.53 -6.93 11.22
CA ALA A 99 -17.48 -7.61 12.01
C ALA A 99 -16.32 -8.12 11.14
N ASP A 100 -16.52 -8.21 9.82
CA ASP A 100 -15.68 -8.99 8.91
C ASP A 100 -14.77 -8.13 8.00
N ALA A 101 -14.79 -6.81 8.15
CA ALA A 101 -13.98 -5.90 7.32
C ALA A 101 -13.33 -4.76 8.14
N PRO A 102 -12.03 -4.50 7.93
CA PRO A 102 -11.30 -3.40 8.60
C PRO A 102 -11.66 -2.00 8.06
N ILE A 103 -12.21 -1.90 6.84
CA ILE A 103 -12.45 -0.65 6.13
C ILE A 103 -13.91 -0.57 5.66
N CYS A 104 -14.49 0.64 5.63
CA CYS A 104 -15.88 0.89 5.24
C CYS A 104 -16.01 2.09 4.31
N THR A 105 -17.06 2.09 3.49
CA THR A 105 -17.36 3.17 2.54
C THR A 105 -18.34 4.21 3.06
N GLU A 106 -18.71 4.22 4.35
CA GLU A 106 -19.59 5.28 4.87
C GLU A 106 -18.89 6.63 4.85
N PRO A 107 -19.47 7.65 4.19
CA PRO A 107 -19.03 9.01 4.37
C PRO A 107 -19.51 9.48 5.74
N THR A 108 -18.58 9.73 6.66
CA THR A 108 -18.86 10.48 7.91
C THR A 108 -19.48 11.84 7.63
#